data_AF-J3A1E1-F1
#
_entry.id   AF-J3A1E1-F1
#
_cell.length_a   1.000
_cell.length_b   1.000
_cell.length_c   1.000
_cell.angle_alpha   90.00
_cell.angle_beta   90.00
_cell.angle_gamma   90.00
#
_symmetry.space_group_name_H-M   'P 1'
#
loop_
_entity.id
_entity.type
_entity.pdbx_description
1 polymer ?
#
loop_
_entity_poly.entity_id
_entity_poly.type
_entity_poly.pdbx_seq_one_letter_code
_entity_poly.pdbx_strand_id
1 'polypeptide(L)'
;MMPTSIETTVRSWPGTSTHDHRFGGREFRLADREFGHSHGDRQVDIPFPKRLRDFAVAENLTSKHHLYPDSGWVTKYLESDADVDGALTLLRLNYLYQVAALQRRETVDAELAGVDVEAELEALALPPGVASLFPPAATDSPTTAEG
;
A
#
# COMPACT_ATOMS: atom_id res chain seq x y z
N MET A 1 14.98 -20.46 6.15
CA MET A 1 13.64 -19.88 6.35
C MET A 1 12.81 -20.24 5.14
N MET A 2 11.56 -20.68 5.31
CA MET A 2 10.62 -20.73 4.19
C MET A 2 10.31 -19.29 3.80
N PRO A 3 10.26 -18.93 2.50
CA PRO A 3 9.87 -17.58 2.10
C PRO A 3 8.46 -17.31 2.63
N THR A 4 8.29 -16.20 3.36
CA THR A 4 6.96 -15.80 3.85
C THR A 4 6.11 -15.45 2.63
N SER A 5 4.96 -16.11 2.48
CA SER A 5 4.08 -15.82 1.34
C SER A 5 3.57 -14.38 1.44
N ILE A 6 3.35 -13.74 0.28
CA ILE A 6 2.81 -12.37 0.21
C ILE A 6 1.51 -12.27 1.02
N GLU A 7 0.63 -13.28 0.90
CA GLU A 7 -0.61 -13.32 1.67
C GLU A 7 -0.36 -13.35 3.19
N THR A 8 0.56 -14.20 3.67
CA THR A 8 0.86 -14.31 5.10
C THR A 8 1.43 -13.00 5.65
N THR A 9 2.32 -12.34 4.90
CA THR A 9 2.87 -11.03 5.27
C THR A 9 1.79 -9.97 5.29
N VAL A 10 0.96 -9.88 4.25
CA VAL A 10 -0.07 -8.84 4.16
C VAL A 10 -1.12 -9.00 5.26
N ARG A 11 -1.52 -10.24 5.58
CA ARG A 11 -2.48 -10.54 6.66
C ARG A 11 -2.01 -10.12 8.06
N SER A 12 -0.72 -9.90 8.27
CA SER A 12 -0.21 -9.45 9.56
C SER A 12 -0.30 -7.93 9.74
N TRP A 13 -0.66 -7.19 8.68
CA TRP A 13 -0.74 -5.74 8.74
C TRP A 13 -2.04 -5.28 9.43
N PRO A 14 -1.98 -4.25 10.28
CA PRO A 14 -3.15 -3.72 10.98
C PRO A 14 -4.31 -3.39 10.03
N GLY A 15 -5.52 -3.82 10.38
CA GLY A 15 -6.77 -3.54 9.66
C GLY A 15 -6.91 -4.18 8.29
N THR A 16 -6.03 -5.12 7.94
CA THR A 16 -6.10 -5.80 6.65
C THR A 16 -7.01 -7.02 6.68
N SER A 17 -7.67 -7.27 5.55
CA SER A 17 -8.44 -8.48 5.31
C SER A 17 -8.13 -9.05 3.92
N THR A 18 -8.40 -10.33 3.75
CA THR A 18 -8.04 -11.11 2.56
C THR A 18 -9.24 -11.88 2.04
N HIS A 19 -9.51 -11.73 0.75
CA HIS A 19 -10.69 -12.28 0.09
C HIS A 19 -10.29 -13.01 -1.19
N ASP A 20 -11.17 -13.89 -1.68
CA ASP A 20 -10.98 -14.47 -3.00
C ASP A 20 -11.25 -13.40 -4.07
N HIS A 21 -10.32 -13.26 -5.02
CA HIS A 21 -10.46 -12.31 -6.09
C HIS A 21 -11.27 -12.92 -7.26
N ARG A 22 -12.19 -12.13 -7.83
CA ARG A 22 -13.16 -12.61 -8.86
C ARG A 22 -12.53 -13.19 -10.14
N PHE A 23 -11.26 -12.88 -10.40
CA PHE A 23 -10.51 -13.37 -11.55
C PHE A 23 -9.48 -14.46 -11.18
N GLY A 24 -9.65 -15.06 -10.00
CA GLY A 24 -8.62 -15.89 -9.38
C GLY A 24 -7.61 -15.05 -8.62
N GLY A 25 -6.96 -15.67 -7.63
CA GLY A 25 -6.01 -15.00 -6.76
C GLY A 25 -6.59 -14.53 -5.42
N ARG A 26 -5.82 -13.70 -4.72
CA ARG A 26 -6.11 -13.22 -3.35
C ARG A 26 -6.14 -11.71 -3.34
N GLU A 27 -7.28 -11.15 -2.95
CA GLU A 27 -7.49 -9.71 -2.83
C GLU A 27 -7.16 -9.23 -1.42
N PHE A 28 -6.39 -8.15 -1.32
CA PHE A 28 -6.00 -7.51 -0.07
C PHE A 28 -6.78 -6.20 0.12
N ARG A 29 -7.49 -6.09 1.26
CA ARG A 29 -8.32 -4.94 1.58
C ARG A 29 -7.90 -4.30 2.90
N LEU A 30 -8.02 -2.97 2.94
CA LEU A 30 -7.97 -2.17 4.16
C LEU A 30 -9.32 -1.49 4.31
N ALA A 31 -10.04 -1.81 5.39
CA ALA A 31 -11.48 -1.58 5.48
C ALA A 31 -12.19 -2.12 4.21
N ASP A 32 -12.96 -1.28 3.52
CA ASP A 32 -13.70 -1.67 2.30
C ASP A 32 -12.94 -1.41 0.99
N ARG A 33 -11.64 -1.08 1.06
CA ARG A 33 -10.85 -0.69 -0.12
C ARG A 33 -9.76 -1.70 -0.44
N GLU A 34 -9.77 -2.17 -1.68
CA GLU A 34 -8.66 -2.92 -2.25
C GLU A 34 -7.40 -2.04 -2.33
N PHE A 35 -6.28 -2.57 -1.83
CA PHE A 35 -4.96 -1.94 -2.02
C PHE A 35 -3.99 -2.82 -2.81
N GLY A 36 -4.40 -4.04 -3.18
CA GLY A 36 -3.71 -4.89 -4.15
C GLY A 36 -4.27 -6.30 -4.16
N HIS A 37 -3.83 -7.10 -5.12
CA HIS A 37 -4.15 -8.52 -5.16
C HIS A 37 -3.04 -9.33 -5.84
N SER A 38 -2.90 -10.60 -5.46
CA SER A 38 -1.95 -11.53 -6.06
C SER A 38 -2.65 -12.58 -6.93
N HIS A 39 -2.03 -12.95 -8.05
CA HIS A 39 -2.44 -14.08 -8.90
C HIS A 39 -1.53 -15.29 -8.64
N GLY A 40 -1.59 -15.81 -7.42
CA GLY A 40 -0.66 -16.85 -6.94
C GLY A 40 0.78 -16.32 -6.90
N ASP A 41 1.73 -17.16 -7.30
CA ASP A 41 3.18 -16.83 -7.27
C ASP A 41 3.67 -16.21 -8.60
N ARG A 42 2.79 -15.60 -9.39
CA ARG A 42 3.13 -15.08 -10.73
C ARG A 42 3.19 -13.55 -10.80
N GLN A 43 2.21 -12.88 -10.21
CA GLN A 43 2.14 -11.42 -10.26
C GLN A 43 1.29 -10.85 -9.13
N VAL A 44 1.53 -9.57 -8.84
CA VAL A 44 0.73 -8.74 -7.96
C VAL A 44 0.29 -7.50 -8.73
N ASP A 45 -0.99 -7.18 -8.65
CA ASP A 45 -1.58 -5.96 -9.20
C ASP A 45 -1.92 -5.00 -8.06
N ILE A 46 -1.59 -3.72 -8.25
CA ILE A 46 -1.65 -2.71 -7.18
C ILE A 46 -2.35 -1.45 -7.73
N PRO A 47 -3.54 -1.08 -7.21
CA PRO A 47 -4.27 0.11 -7.62
C PRO A 47 -3.74 1.35 -6.87
N PHE A 48 -2.68 1.97 -7.39
CA PHE A 48 -2.16 3.21 -6.81
C PHE A 48 -3.02 4.43 -7.17
N PRO A 49 -3.01 5.48 -6.32
CA PRO A 49 -3.31 6.84 -6.76
C PRO A 49 -2.40 7.24 -7.93
N LYS A 50 -2.94 7.94 -8.93
CA LYS A 50 -2.23 8.20 -10.19
C LYS A 50 -0.85 8.88 -10.00
N ARG A 51 -0.74 9.83 -9.07
CA ARG A 51 0.55 10.49 -8.74
C ARG A 51 1.57 9.53 -8.14
N LEU A 52 1.13 8.63 -7.26
CA LEU A 52 1.99 7.63 -6.64
C LEU A 52 2.44 6.59 -7.68
N ARG A 53 1.54 6.20 -8.59
CA ARG A 53 1.88 5.37 -9.74
C ARG A 53 2.93 6.02 -10.62
N ASP A 54 2.74 7.29 -10.98
CA ASP A 54 3.65 7.99 -11.89
C ASP A 54 5.05 8.12 -11.28
N PHE A 55 5.13 8.40 -9.97
CA PHE A 55 6.38 8.38 -9.23
C PHE A 55 7.03 6.99 -9.23
N ALA A 56 6.28 5.93 -8.87
CA ALA A 56 6.83 4.58 -8.81
C ALA A 56 7.37 4.08 -10.15
N VAL A 57 6.75 4.49 -11.26
CA VAL A 57 7.24 4.19 -12.61
C VAL A 57 8.46 5.03 -12.98
N ALA A 58 8.46 6.33 -12.67
CA ALA A 58 9.59 7.22 -12.96
C ALA A 58 10.87 6.80 -12.21
N GLU A 59 10.73 6.34 -10.98
CA GLU A 59 11.82 5.86 -10.13
C GLU A 59 12.17 4.38 -10.38
N ASN A 60 11.59 3.73 -11.39
CA ASN A 60 11.82 2.32 -11.75
C ASN A 60 11.52 1.32 -10.61
N LEU A 61 10.63 1.65 -9.68
CA LEU A 61 10.16 0.72 -8.65
C LEU A 61 9.24 -0.35 -9.24
N THR A 62 8.54 -0.01 -10.33
CA THR A 62 7.61 -0.91 -11.02
C THR A 62 7.31 -0.44 -12.44
N SER A 63 6.55 -1.22 -13.19
CA SER A 63 6.08 -0.91 -14.54
C SER A 63 4.56 -0.65 -14.58
N LYS A 64 4.11 0.09 -15.59
CA LYS A 64 2.68 0.33 -15.83
C LYS A 64 1.95 -0.99 -16.07
N HIS A 65 0.69 -1.08 -15.62
CA HIS A 65 -0.16 -2.24 -15.91
C HIS A 65 -0.37 -2.40 -17.42
N HIS A 66 -0.07 -3.59 -17.96
CA HIS A 66 -0.07 -3.83 -19.41
C HIS A 66 -1.43 -3.61 -20.09
N LEU A 67 -2.53 -3.98 -19.43
CA LEU A 67 -3.89 -3.79 -19.98
C LEU A 67 -4.49 -2.41 -19.71
N TYR A 68 -4.00 -1.71 -18.68
CA TYR A 68 -4.59 -0.44 -18.23
C TYR A 68 -3.50 0.62 -18.00
N PRO A 69 -2.67 0.90 -19.02
CA PRO A 69 -1.44 1.70 -18.86
C PRO A 69 -1.68 3.16 -18.49
N ASP A 70 -2.92 3.66 -18.65
CA ASP A 70 -3.31 5.04 -18.29
C ASP A 70 -4.07 5.13 -16.96
N SER A 71 -4.31 3.99 -16.31
CA SER A 71 -4.90 3.91 -14.97
C SER A 71 -3.85 4.10 -13.87
N GLY A 72 -4.27 4.10 -12.60
CA GLY A 72 -3.36 4.05 -11.46
C GLY A 72 -2.72 2.68 -11.22
N TRP A 73 -3.07 1.67 -12.01
CA TRP A 73 -2.65 0.30 -11.77
C TRP A 73 -1.22 0.05 -12.22
N VAL A 74 -0.52 -0.76 -11.43
CA VAL A 74 0.77 -1.35 -11.77
C VAL A 74 0.70 -2.87 -11.61
N THR A 75 1.55 -3.57 -12.36
CA THR A 75 1.71 -5.03 -12.24
C THR A 75 3.17 -5.31 -11.92
N LYS A 76 3.42 -6.09 -10.86
CA LYS A 76 4.74 -6.62 -10.52
C LYS A 76 4.73 -8.12 -10.76
N TYR A 77 5.54 -8.57 -11.71
CA TYR A 77 5.78 -10.00 -11.95
C TYR A 77 6.73 -10.57 -10.91
N LEU A 78 6.51 -11.84 -10.53
CA LEU A 78 7.26 -12.57 -9.51
C LEU A 78 8.11 -13.66 -10.18
N GLU A 79 9.31 -13.29 -10.63
CA GLU A 79 10.23 -14.23 -11.29
C GLU A 79 11.34 -14.71 -10.35
N SER A 80 11.51 -14.04 -9.21
CA SER A 80 12.52 -14.31 -8.19
C SER A 80 12.06 -13.91 -6.79
N ASP A 81 12.77 -14.36 -5.75
CA ASP A 81 12.52 -13.93 -4.37
C ASP A 81 12.66 -12.41 -4.20
N ALA A 82 13.58 -11.78 -4.93
CA ALA A 82 13.74 -10.32 -4.92
C ALA A 82 12.50 -9.61 -5.49
N ASP A 83 11.75 -10.25 -6.39
CA ASP A 83 10.48 -9.71 -6.88
C ASP A 83 9.36 -9.81 -5.85
N VAL A 84 9.40 -10.83 -4.99
CA VAL A 84 8.48 -10.95 -3.84
C VAL A 84 8.70 -9.81 -2.87
N ASP A 85 9.95 -9.52 -2.53
CA ASP A 85 10.31 -8.39 -1.68
C ASP A 85 9.85 -7.07 -2.32
N GLY A 86 10.12 -6.87 -3.62
CA GLY A 86 9.64 -5.70 -4.35
C GLY A 86 8.11 -5.57 -4.37
N ALA A 87 7.38 -6.68 -4.53
CA ALA A 87 5.92 -6.67 -4.48
C ALA A 87 5.41 -6.31 -3.08
N LEU A 88 6.03 -6.82 -2.02
CA LEU A 88 5.71 -6.46 -0.64
C LEU A 88 5.98 -4.98 -0.35
N THR A 89 7.08 -4.42 -0.85
CA THR A 89 7.37 -2.98 -0.76
C THR A 89 6.28 -2.15 -1.42
N LEU A 90 5.85 -2.51 -2.64
CA LEU A 90 4.80 -1.77 -3.36
C LEU A 90 3.43 -1.90 -2.68
N LEU A 91 3.09 -3.09 -2.17
CA LEU A 91 1.86 -3.31 -1.41
C LEU A 91 1.87 -2.51 -0.11
N ARG A 92 3.00 -2.50 0.62
CA ARG A 92 3.16 -1.73 1.86
C ARG A 92 3.04 -0.24 1.57
N LEU A 93 3.64 0.25 0.48
CA LEU A 93 3.50 1.64 0.05
C LEU A 93 2.02 2.04 -0.18
N ASN A 94 1.23 1.21 -0.89
CA ASN A 94 -0.18 1.52 -1.10
C ASN A 94 -1.01 1.40 0.19
N TYR A 95 -0.69 0.42 1.04
CA TYR A 95 -1.28 0.27 2.37
C TYR A 95 -1.07 1.54 3.21
N LEU A 96 0.17 2.02 3.33
CA LEU A 96 0.50 3.22 4.09
C LEU A 96 -0.23 4.47 3.55
N TYR A 97 -0.34 4.60 2.22
CA TYR A 97 -1.09 5.70 1.62
C TYR A 97 -2.57 5.69 2.06
N GLN A 98 -3.19 4.51 2.07
CA GLN A 98 -4.58 4.35 2.51
C GLN A 98 -4.72 4.56 4.02
N VAL A 99 -3.77 4.08 4.84
CA VAL A 99 -3.72 4.35 6.28
C VAL A 99 -3.67 5.85 6.55
N ALA A 100 -2.75 6.58 5.91
CA ALA A 100 -2.66 8.05 6.03
C ALA A 100 -3.98 8.74 5.64
N ALA A 101 -4.67 8.24 4.62
CA ALA A 101 -5.97 8.76 4.23
C ALA A 101 -7.07 8.46 5.27
N LEU A 102 -7.02 7.30 5.93
CA LEU A 102 -7.97 6.90 6.98
C LEU A 102 -7.73 7.64 8.30
N GLN A 103 -6.48 7.86 8.69
CA GLN A 103 -6.10 8.61 9.91
C GLN A 103 -6.61 10.06 9.91
N ARG A 104 -6.97 10.61 8.75
CA ARG A 104 -7.59 11.94 8.63
C ARG A 104 -9.09 11.98 8.90
N ARG A 105 -9.75 10.83 9.04
CA ARG A 105 -11.18 10.75 9.34
C ARG A 105 -11.41 11.09 10.81
N GLU A 106 -12.59 11.61 11.12
CA GLU A 106 -13.01 11.87 12.51
C GLU A 106 -12.94 10.60 13.38
N THR A 107 -13.26 9.46 12.78
CA THR A 107 -13.15 8.14 13.41
C THR A 107 -12.25 7.24 12.58
N VAL A 108 -11.26 6.65 13.23
CA VAL A 108 -10.35 5.65 12.67
C VAL A 108 -10.15 4.54 13.69
N ASP A 109 -9.93 3.31 13.24
CA ASP A 109 -9.63 2.21 14.14
C ASP A 109 -8.32 2.48 14.90
N ALA A 110 -8.26 2.13 16.19
CA ALA A 110 -7.10 2.34 17.03
C ALA A 110 -5.84 1.63 16.49
N GLU A 111 -5.99 0.47 15.86
CA GLU A 111 -4.87 -0.24 15.23
C GLU A 111 -4.25 0.56 14.09
N LEU A 112 -5.09 1.26 13.32
CA LEU A 112 -4.66 2.11 12.21
C LEU A 112 -4.15 3.45 12.69
N ALA A 113 -4.72 4.00 13.76
CA ALA A 113 -4.21 5.20 14.42
C ALA A 113 -2.78 5.00 14.95
N GLY A 114 -2.44 3.78 15.39
CA GLY A 114 -1.12 3.44 15.91
C GLY A 114 -0.05 3.20 14.84
N VAL A 115 -0.38 3.21 13.54
CA VAL A 115 0.60 3.03 12.46
C VAL A 115 1.35 4.34 12.24
N ASP A 116 2.65 4.33 12.51
CA ASP A 116 3.57 5.43 12.19
C ASP A 116 3.93 5.40 10.70
N VAL A 117 3.15 6.13 9.89
CA VAL A 117 3.34 6.16 8.43
C VAL A 117 4.69 6.75 8.04
N GLU A 118 5.21 7.73 8.79
CA GLU A 118 6.47 8.38 8.46
C GLU A 118 7.65 7.44 8.72
N ALA A 119 7.71 6.80 9.89
CA ALA A 119 8.74 5.82 10.22
C ALA A 119 8.72 4.60 9.29
N GLU A 120 7.52 4.13 8.91
CA GLU A 120 7.37 3.02 7.98
C GLU A 120 7.84 3.38 6.56
N LEU A 121 7.57 4.61 6.09
CA LEU A 121 8.10 5.07 4.80
C LEU A 121 9.63 5.18 4.80
N GLU A 122 10.22 5.62 5.90
CA GLU A 122 11.68 5.62 6.08
C GLU A 122 12.25 4.19 6.04
N ALA A 123 11.60 3.25 6.73
CA ALA A 123 12.01 1.84 6.78
C ALA A 123 11.93 1.14 5.40
N LEU A 124 11.04 1.59 4.51
CA LEU A 124 10.97 1.07 3.13
C LEU A 124 12.14 1.53 2.25
N ALA A 125 12.97 2.48 2.71
CA ALA A 125 14.14 3.00 1.98
C ALA A 125 13.80 3.44 0.55
N LEU A 126 12.62 4.04 0.36
CA LEU A 126 12.13 4.48 -0.93
C LEU A 126 12.84 5.76 -1.43
N PRO A 127 12.80 6.03 -2.75
CA PRO A 127 13.38 7.25 -3.30
C PRO A 127 12.81 8.52 -2.63
N PRO A 128 13.63 9.57 -2.50
CA PRO A 128 13.21 10.80 -1.86
C PRO A 128 12.00 11.42 -2.56
N GLY A 129 11.12 12.05 -1.79
CA GLY A 129 9.92 12.72 -2.32
C GLY A 129 8.66 11.86 -2.28
N VAL A 130 8.74 10.54 -2.04
CA VAL A 130 7.54 9.70 -1.91
C VAL A 130 6.59 10.19 -0.82
N ALA A 131 7.13 10.64 0.33
CA ALA A 131 6.34 11.17 1.45
C ALA A 131 5.53 12.42 1.06
N SER A 132 6.01 13.23 0.11
CA SER A 132 5.28 14.42 -0.36
C SER A 132 4.02 14.08 -1.17
N LEU A 133 3.87 12.83 -1.60
CA LEU A 133 2.71 12.34 -2.32
C LEU A 133 1.61 11.85 -1.38
N PHE A 134 1.90 11.69 -0.09
CA PHE A 134 0.96 11.20 0.90
C PHE A 134 -0.02 12.29 1.32
N PRO A 135 -1.24 11.91 1.76
CA PRO A 135 -2.11 12.83 2.48
C PRO A 135 -1.33 13.45 3.66
N PRO A 136 -1.45 14.76 3.91
CA PRO A 136 -0.82 15.37 5.07
C PRO A 136 -1.38 14.72 6.34
N ALA A 137 -0.54 14.60 7.37
CA ALA A 137 -0.97 14.12 8.68
C ALA A 137 -2.22 14.89 9.14
N ALA A 138 -3.10 14.21 9.88
CA ALA A 138 -4.21 14.90 10.53
C ALA A 138 -3.61 15.99 11.42
N THR A 139 -3.95 17.25 11.17
CA THR A 139 -3.58 18.32 12.09
C THR A 139 -4.33 18.05 13.37
N ASP A 140 -3.62 17.81 14.48
CA ASP A 140 -4.18 17.98 15.81
C ASP A 140 -4.76 19.38 15.86
N SER A 141 -6.09 19.48 15.80
CA SER A 141 -6.74 20.75 16.10
C SER A 141 -6.44 21.02 17.57
N PRO A 142 -5.82 22.15 17.93
CA PRO A 142 -5.73 22.50 19.33
C PRO A 142 -7.17 22.61 19.83
N THR A 143 -7.55 21.72 20.75
CA THR A 143 -8.73 21.94 21.60
C THR A 143 -8.46 23.23 22.37
N THR A 144 -8.89 24.36 21.82
CA THR A 144 -9.07 25.59 22.57
C THR A 144 -10.32 25.39 23.41
N ALA A 145 -10.15 24.80 24.59
CA ALA A 145 -11.10 24.96 25.68
C ALA A 145 -10.68 26.21 26.45
N GLU A 146 -11.10 27.37 25.95
CA GLU A 146 -11.24 28.59 26.75
C GLU A 146 -12.72 28.96 26.78
N GLY A 147 -13.29 29.10 27.98
CA GLY A 147 -14.67 29.54 28.22
C GLY A 147 -15.34 28.85 29.38
#